data_AF-A0A7J6SSA2-F1
#
_entry.id   AF-A0A7J6SSA2-F1
#
_cell.length_a   1.000
_cell.length_b   1.000
_cell.length_c   1.000
_cell.angle_alpha   90.00
_cell.angle_beta   90.00
_cell.angle_gamma   90.00
#
_symmetry.space_group_name_H-M   'P 1'
#
loop_
_entity.id
_entity.type
_entity.pdbx_description
1 polymer ?
#
loop_
_entity_poly.entity_id
_entity_poly.type
_entity_poly.pdbx_seq_one_letter_code
_entity_poly.pdbx_strand_id
1 'polypeptide(L)'
;AQLNTEDPDAAEYNLFVEHFYLYNKLQEHWNGFDAYARVCMVLGANQFLHVISYMGLAYYMVQYHFWGTWVFVVLPMAFALAHEKMNLLLDPWEQLTLAALQIIGPFLAGLCASFTIGYNMGQIRANEATIAGEPVDTSYETYLTAINYISPVSFIIHMLCIGYLMSMAVEPDGSLPTKFSTVIQIDVLGLNKEDQQQQEQEQDGGRDVDERRKSVGSKLDAVRRKSAAKLERAATDLIPQAPMVKHAQSIRKQKSSRHNLDSFASEGSQVSDESAKISRQKTTLPLHYTEQTHQRITYGDDEGSRVPRGLTQDINE
;
A
#
# COMPACT_ATOMS: atom_id res chain seq x y z
N ALA A 1 -30.99 12.10 -33.29
CA ALA A 1 -30.08 12.03 -34.45
C ALA A 1 -29.69 10.57 -34.63
N GLN A 2 -30.14 9.92 -35.71
CA GLN A 2 -29.67 8.58 -36.07
C GLN A 2 -28.23 8.75 -36.58
N LEU A 3 -27.25 8.24 -35.84
CA LEU A 3 -25.88 8.15 -36.33
C LEU A 3 -25.89 7.22 -37.55
N ASN A 4 -25.47 7.72 -38.72
CA ASN A 4 -25.24 6.91 -39.91
C ASN A 4 -24.23 5.81 -39.54
N THR A 5 -24.71 4.57 -39.43
CA THR A 5 -23.97 3.37 -39.04
C THR A 5 -23.11 2.79 -40.17
N GLU A 6 -23.04 3.43 -41.33
CA GLU A 6 -22.41 2.87 -42.53
C GLU A 6 -20.92 3.18 -42.68
N ASP A 7 -20.34 4.03 -41.82
CA ASP A 7 -18.91 4.29 -41.87
C ASP A 7 -18.16 3.19 -41.08
N PRO A 8 -17.42 2.28 -41.74
CA PRO A 8 -16.75 1.16 -41.07
C PRO A 8 -15.79 1.63 -39.98
N ASP A 9 -15.17 2.80 -40.16
CA ASP A 9 -14.29 3.43 -39.18
C ASP A 9 -15.04 3.83 -37.89
N ALA A 10 -16.33 4.20 -38.00
CA ALA A 10 -17.15 4.55 -36.85
C ALA A 10 -17.52 3.31 -36.02
N ALA A 11 -17.74 2.16 -36.68
CA ALA A 11 -18.01 0.90 -35.99
C ALA A 11 -16.80 0.43 -35.17
N GLU A 12 -15.59 0.50 -35.74
CA GLU A 12 -14.34 0.15 -35.05
C GLU A 12 -14.07 1.07 -33.85
N TYR A 13 -14.30 2.38 -34.00
CA TYR A 13 -14.14 3.33 -32.90
C TYR A 13 -15.11 3.05 -31.75
N ASN A 14 -16.38 2.76 -32.04
CA ASN A 14 -17.37 2.44 -31.01
C ASN A 14 -17.00 1.15 -30.26
N LEU A 15 -16.54 0.13 -30.97
CA LEU A 15 -16.06 -1.12 -30.37
C LEU A 15 -14.85 -0.87 -29.45
N PHE A 16 -13.91 -0.02 -29.86
CA PHE A 16 -12.77 0.37 -29.04
C PHE A 16 -13.20 1.09 -27.75
N VAL A 17 -14.14 2.04 -27.86
CA VAL A 17 -14.66 2.77 -26.69
C VAL A 17 -15.39 1.82 -25.73
N GLU A 18 -16.17 0.88 -26.24
CA GLU A 18 -16.86 -0.13 -25.42
C GLU A 18 -15.86 -1.03 -24.67
N HIS A 19 -14.83 -1.52 -25.36
CA HIS A 19 -13.76 -2.31 -24.73
C HIS A 19 -13.02 -1.51 -23.65
N PHE A 20 -12.71 -0.25 -23.92
CA PHE A 20 -12.05 0.63 -22.97
C PHE A 20 -12.93 0.88 -21.74
N TYR A 21 -14.23 1.07 -21.93
CA TYR A 21 -15.20 1.21 -20.84
C TYR A 21 -15.29 -0.06 -19.99
N LEU A 22 -15.38 -1.23 -20.62
CA LEU A 22 -15.43 -2.50 -19.90
C LEU A 22 -14.12 -2.78 -19.13
N TYR A 23 -12.98 -2.46 -19.72
CA TYR A 23 -11.67 -2.56 -19.08
C TYR A 23 -11.58 -1.64 -17.85
N ASN A 24 -11.99 -0.38 -17.96
CA ASN A 24 -11.99 0.55 -16.83
C ASN A 24 -12.89 0.07 -15.69
N LYS A 25 -14.08 -0.45 -16.03
CA LYS A 25 -14.99 -1.01 -15.03
C LYS A 25 -14.39 -2.23 -14.33
N LEU A 26 -13.70 -3.10 -15.06
CA LEU A 26 -13.00 -4.25 -14.47
C LEU A 26 -11.83 -3.79 -13.59
N GLN A 27 -11.05 -2.81 -14.05
CA GLN A 27 -9.92 -2.25 -13.31
C GLN A 27 -10.37 -1.62 -11.98
N GLU A 28 -11.52 -0.94 -11.96
CA GLU A 28 -12.12 -0.39 -10.76
C GLU A 28 -12.41 -1.47 -9.70
N HIS A 29 -12.94 -2.62 -10.12
CA HIS A 29 -13.18 -3.76 -9.21
C HIS A 29 -11.87 -4.39 -8.71
N TRP A 30 -10.83 -4.43 -9.56
CA TRP A 30 -9.52 -4.95 -9.19
C TRP A 30 -8.75 -4.06 -8.22
N ASN A 31 -8.95 -2.74 -8.26
CA ASN A 31 -8.30 -1.81 -7.35
C ASN A 31 -8.68 -2.06 -5.89
N GLY A 32 -9.94 -2.41 -5.63
CA GLY A 32 -10.38 -2.81 -4.28
C GLY A 32 -9.64 -4.04 -3.78
N PHE A 33 -9.53 -5.07 -4.63
CA PHE A 33 -8.79 -6.29 -4.28
C PHE A 33 -7.30 -6.02 -4.02
N ASP A 34 -6.63 -5.24 -4.87
CA ASP A 34 -5.22 -4.87 -4.68
C ASP A 34 -5.00 -4.07 -3.39
N ALA A 35 -5.90 -3.13 -3.08
CA ALA A 35 -5.85 -2.37 -1.83
C ALA A 35 -5.93 -3.28 -0.60
N TYR A 36 -6.89 -4.20 -0.56
CA TYR A 36 -7.01 -5.16 0.55
C TYR A 36 -5.81 -6.12 0.63
N ALA A 37 -5.26 -6.56 -0.49
CA ALA A 37 -4.06 -7.40 -0.50
C ALA A 37 -2.86 -6.67 0.15
N ARG A 38 -2.69 -5.37 -0.11
CA ARG A 38 -1.65 -4.55 0.54
C ARG A 38 -1.87 -4.41 2.03
N VAL A 39 -3.11 -4.16 2.46
CA VAL A 39 -3.47 -4.11 3.89
C VAL A 39 -3.14 -5.43 4.57
N CYS A 40 -3.54 -6.56 3.99
CA CYS A 40 -3.22 -7.89 4.50
C CYS A 40 -1.70 -8.15 4.59
N MET A 41 -0.93 -7.67 3.62
CA MET A 41 0.54 -7.78 3.66
C MET A 41 1.13 -6.98 4.82
N VAL A 42 0.68 -5.75 5.04
CA VAL A 42 1.13 -4.90 6.15
C VAL A 42 0.77 -5.55 7.50
N LEU A 43 -0.47 -6.02 7.64
CA LEU A 43 -0.91 -6.72 8.85
C LEU A 43 -0.11 -8.02 9.07
N GLY A 44 0.05 -8.84 8.04
CA GLY A 44 0.78 -10.10 8.10
C GLY A 44 2.25 -9.91 8.45
N ALA A 45 2.92 -8.93 7.86
CA ALA A 45 4.31 -8.59 8.18
C ALA A 45 4.45 -8.14 9.64
N ASN A 46 3.49 -7.36 10.14
CA ASN A 46 3.47 -6.95 11.54
C ASN A 46 3.31 -8.14 12.50
N GLN A 47 2.36 -9.04 12.20
CA GLN A 47 2.17 -10.27 13.01
C GLN A 47 3.38 -11.19 12.94
N PHE A 48 4.03 -11.28 11.78
CA PHE A 48 5.25 -12.06 11.62
C PHE A 48 6.39 -11.55 12.52
N LEU A 49 6.57 -10.23 12.65
CA LEU A 49 7.56 -9.65 13.57
C LEU A 49 7.26 -9.99 15.03
N HIS A 50 5.98 -9.99 15.43
CA HIS A 50 5.57 -10.44 16.76
C HIS A 50 5.85 -11.92 16.99
N VAL A 51 5.54 -12.78 16.01
CA VAL A 51 5.86 -14.22 16.08
C VAL A 51 7.36 -14.45 16.27
N ILE A 52 8.22 -13.73 15.55
CA ILE A 52 9.68 -13.81 15.73
C ILE A 52 10.05 -13.40 17.16
N SER A 53 9.43 -12.34 17.69
CA SER A 53 9.67 -11.89 19.06
C SER A 53 9.30 -12.95 20.09
N TYR A 54 8.12 -13.55 19.99
CA TYR A 54 7.68 -14.62 20.89
C TYR A 54 8.48 -15.92 20.74
N MET A 55 8.86 -16.29 19.51
CA MET A 55 9.70 -17.46 19.26
C MET A 55 11.09 -17.27 19.86
N GLY A 56 11.70 -16.09 19.66
CA GLY A 56 12.98 -15.73 20.26
C GLY A 56 12.89 -15.73 21.79
N LEU A 57 11.84 -15.14 22.35
CA LEU A 57 11.54 -15.14 23.78
C LEU A 57 11.53 -16.57 24.34
N ALA A 58 10.78 -17.48 23.73
CA ALA A 58 10.69 -18.88 24.15
C ALA A 58 12.06 -19.59 24.06
N TYR A 59 12.82 -19.37 22.98
CA TYR A 59 14.13 -19.97 22.79
C TYR A 59 15.13 -19.57 23.88
N TYR A 60 15.28 -18.26 24.16
CA TYR A 60 16.21 -17.77 25.17
C TYR A 60 15.74 -18.03 26.61
N MET A 61 14.43 -18.13 26.82
CA MET A 61 13.86 -18.56 28.10
C MET A 61 14.30 -19.99 28.45
N VAL A 62 14.25 -20.92 27.50
CA VAL A 62 14.67 -22.32 27.72
C VAL A 62 16.17 -22.42 28.04
N GLN A 63 16.99 -21.53 27.49
CA GLN A 63 18.44 -21.49 27.75
C GLN A 63 18.84 -20.67 28.99
N TYR A 64 17.87 -20.12 29.74
CA TYR A 64 18.12 -19.28 30.92
C TYR A 64 18.96 -18.01 30.64
N HIS A 65 18.98 -17.54 29.40
CA HIS A 65 19.73 -16.35 29.00
C HIS A 65 18.89 -15.07 29.16
N PHE A 66 18.94 -14.48 30.36
CA PHE A 66 18.15 -13.29 30.73
C PHE A 66 18.23 -12.14 29.71
N TRP A 67 19.44 -11.75 29.30
CA TRP A 67 19.62 -10.63 28.37
C TRP A 67 19.18 -10.96 26.94
N GLY A 68 19.35 -12.21 26.50
CA GLY A 68 18.94 -12.66 25.17
C GLY A 68 17.43 -12.51 24.96
N THR A 69 16.65 -12.85 26.00
CA THR A 69 15.19 -12.68 26.04
C THR A 69 14.77 -11.24 25.72
N TRP A 70 15.38 -10.23 26.35
CA TRP A 70 15.03 -8.82 26.14
C TRP A 70 15.45 -8.27 24.79
N VAL A 71 16.59 -8.72 24.25
CA VAL A 71 17.03 -8.32 22.90
C VAL A 71 16.01 -8.73 21.84
N PHE A 72 15.46 -9.95 21.95
CA PHE A 72 14.44 -10.46 21.02
C PHE A 72 13.04 -9.88 21.25
N VAL A 73 12.79 -9.22 22.39
CA VAL A 73 11.58 -8.42 22.58
C VAL A 73 11.75 -7.05 21.94
N VAL A 74 12.82 -6.33 22.29
CA VAL A 74 12.99 -4.92 21.90
C VAL A 74 13.28 -4.75 20.40
N LEU A 75 14.11 -5.62 19.82
CA LEU A 75 14.56 -5.44 18.43
C LEU A 75 13.43 -5.66 17.41
N PRO A 76 12.71 -6.81 17.38
CA PRO A 76 11.57 -6.97 16.49
C PRO A 76 10.45 -5.97 16.74
N MET A 77 10.23 -5.55 18.00
CA MET A 77 9.25 -4.51 18.34
C MET A 77 9.60 -3.17 17.69
N ALA A 78 10.87 -2.75 17.74
CA ALA A 78 11.31 -1.51 17.11
C ALA A 78 11.08 -1.55 15.58
N PHE A 79 11.33 -2.70 14.94
CA PHE A 79 11.02 -2.88 13.53
C PHE A 79 9.51 -2.87 13.26
N ALA A 80 8.70 -3.45 14.14
CA ALA A 80 7.25 -3.48 14.01
C ALA A 80 6.66 -2.05 14.08
N LEU A 81 7.10 -1.25 15.05
CA LEU A 81 6.71 0.16 15.17
C LEU A 81 7.17 1.01 13.97
N ALA A 82 8.39 0.77 13.48
CA ALA A 82 8.89 1.46 12.29
C ALA A 82 8.10 1.08 11.02
N HIS A 83 7.77 -0.20 10.88
CA HIS A 83 6.98 -0.74 9.79
C HIS A 83 5.56 -0.16 9.78
N GLU A 84 4.90 -0.07 10.94
CA GLU A 84 3.59 0.56 11.06
C GLU A 84 3.63 2.05 10.70
N LYS A 85 4.60 2.79 11.25
CA LYS A 85 4.76 4.22 10.97
C LYS A 85 4.99 4.51 9.48
N MET A 86 5.62 3.60 8.75
CA MET A 86 5.85 3.75 7.32
C MET A 86 4.60 3.47 6.48
N ASN A 87 3.71 2.58 6.94
CA ASN A 87 2.57 2.11 6.16
C ASN A 87 1.24 2.77 6.55
N LEU A 88 1.12 3.31 7.76
CA LEU A 88 -0.12 3.87 8.31
C LEU A 88 -0.03 5.39 8.47
N LEU A 89 -1.07 6.07 8.02
CA LEU A 89 -1.30 7.50 8.19
C LEU A 89 -2.34 7.68 9.29
N LEU A 90 -1.87 7.69 10.53
CA LEU A 90 -2.72 7.79 11.71
C LEU A 90 -2.58 9.16 12.35
N ASP A 91 -3.65 9.57 13.03
CA ASP A 91 -3.56 10.68 13.96
C ASP A 91 -2.59 10.34 15.10
N PRO A 92 -1.92 11.32 15.72
CA PRO A 92 -0.95 11.07 16.78
C PRO A 92 -1.51 10.26 17.96
N TRP A 93 -2.80 10.43 18.27
CA TRP A 93 -3.48 9.69 19.32
C TRP A 93 -3.77 8.24 18.95
N GLU A 94 -4.19 8.01 17.71
CA GLU A 94 -4.38 6.66 17.16
C GLU A 94 -3.04 5.93 17.09
N GLN A 95 -1.99 6.61 16.63
CA GLN A 95 -0.63 6.09 16.59
C GLN A 95 -0.10 5.75 17.98
N LEU A 96 -0.31 6.63 18.97
CA LEU A 96 0.10 6.37 20.35
C LEU A 96 -0.64 5.16 20.93
N THR A 97 -1.95 5.05 20.67
CA THR A 97 -2.79 3.95 21.14
C THR A 97 -2.31 2.63 20.54
N LEU A 98 -2.11 2.60 19.22
CA LEU A 98 -1.59 1.43 18.51
C LEU A 98 -0.22 1.01 19.04
N ALA A 99 0.72 1.96 19.14
CA ALA A 99 2.06 1.70 19.66
C ALA A 99 2.03 1.16 21.10
N ALA A 100 1.17 1.72 21.96
CA ALA A 100 1.01 1.25 23.33
C ALA A 100 0.47 -0.20 23.37
N LEU A 101 -0.61 -0.49 22.64
CA LEU A 101 -1.15 -1.86 22.56
C LEU A 101 -0.11 -2.85 22.02
N GLN A 102 0.69 -2.43 21.04
CA GLN A 102 1.70 -3.25 20.42
C GLN A 102 2.86 -3.57 21.38
N ILE A 103 3.32 -2.59 22.17
CA ILE A 103 4.44 -2.76 23.10
C ILE A 103 4.04 -3.56 24.34
N ILE A 104 2.86 -3.28 24.92
CA ILE A 104 2.49 -3.82 26.23
C ILE A 104 2.43 -5.35 26.21
N GLY A 105 1.86 -5.97 25.17
CA GLY A 105 1.73 -7.43 25.10
C GLY A 105 3.07 -8.17 25.19
N PRO A 106 4.00 -7.99 24.24
CA PRO A 106 5.32 -8.62 24.28
C PRO A 106 6.17 -8.18 25.48
N PHE A 107 6.00 -6.95 25.98
CA PHE A 107 6.69 -6.51 27.20
C PHE A 107 6.25 -7.31 28.43
N LEU A 108 4.93 -7.51 28.62
CA LEU A 108 4.40 -8.37 29.69
C LEU A 108 4.86 -9.82 29.53
N ALA A 109 4.91 -10.34 28.30
CA ALA A 109 5.47 -11.67 28.04
C ALA A 109 6.97 -11.76 28.39
N GLY A 110 7.74 -10.71 28.10
CA GLY A 110 9.13 -10.58 28.52
C GLY A 110 9.31 -10.58 30.04
N LEU A 111 8.43 -9.91 30.77
CA LEU A 111 8.38 -9.95 32.23
C LEU A 111 8.04 -11.36 32.75
N CYS A 112 7.03 -12.02 32.17
CA CYS A 112 6.72 -13.42 32.50
C CYS A 112 7.93 -14.33 32.30
N ALA A 113 8.59 -14.26 31.14
CA ALA A 113 9.79 -15.06 30.85
C ALA A 113 10.92 -14.76 31.85
N SER A 114 11.11 -13.49 32.22
CA SER A 114 12.10 -13.07 33.21
C SER A 114 11.81 -13.67 34.59
N PHE A 115 10.55 -13.64 35.04
CA PHE A 115 10.15 -14.28 36.30
C PHE A 115 10.29 -15.80 36.25
N THR A 116 9.98 -16.44 35.12
CA THR A 116 10.18 -17.88 34.93
C THR A 116 11.65 -18.26 35.04
N ILE A 117 12.55 -17.51 34.39
CA ILE A 117 14.00 -17.73 34.50
C ILE A 117 14.45 -17.56 35.95
N GLY A 118 13.99 -16.50 36.63
CA GLY A 118 14.29 -16.23 38.03
C GLY A 118 13.83 -17.35 38.98
N TYR A 119 12.61 -17.84 38.79
CA TYR A 119 12.04 -18.97 39.52
C TYR A 119 12.90 -20.22 39.33
N ASN A 120 13.23 -20.58 38.09
CA ASN A 120 14.01 -21.78 37.79
C ASN A 120 15.44 -21.69 38.36
N MET A 121 16.09 -20.52 38.28
CA MET A 121 17.40 -20.31 38.91
C MET A 121 17.32 -20.38 40.44
N GLY A 122 16.26 -19.84 41.05
CA GLY A 122 16.01 -19.92 42.48
C GLY A 122 15.82 -21.36 42.94
N GLN A 123 15.05 -22.15 42.18
CA GLN A 123 14.82 -23.57 42.47
C GLN A 123 16.12 -24.39 42.40
N ILE A 124 17.00 -24.13 41.43
CA ILE A 124 18.32 -24.77 41.35
C ILE A 124 19.14 -24.49 42.62
N ARG A 125 19.19 -23.22 43.05
CA ARG A 125 19.92 -22.81 44.27
C ARG A 125 19.30 -23.41 45.54
N ALA A 126 17.98 -23.47 45.63
CA ALA A 126 17.27 -24.09 46.75
C ALA A 126 17.60 -25.58 46.88
N ASN A 127 17.67 -26.29 45.75
CA ASN A 127 18.07 -27.70 45.72
C ASN A 127 19.53 -27.88 46.19
N GLU A 128 20.45 -27.01 45.74
CA GLU A 128 21.85 -27.01 46.19
C GLU A 128 21.98 -26.74 47.70
N ALA A 129 21.28 -25.74 48.22
CA ALA A 129 21.26 -25.41 49.65
C ALA A 129 20.71 -26.57 50.50
N THR A 130 19.67 -27.25 50.02
CA THR A 130 19.09 -28.44 50.67
C THR A 130 20.12 -29.56 50.80
N ILE A 131 20.90 -29.81 49.74
CA ILE A 131 21.98 -30.83 49.74
C ILE A 131 23.10 -30.43 50.72
N ALA A 132 23.39 -29.13 50.82
CA ALA A 132 24.38 -28.59 51.75
C ALA A 132 23.91 -28.54 53.22
N GLY A 133 22.62 -28.77 53.49
CA GLY A 133 22.03 -28.64 54.83
C GLY A 133 21.82 -27.19 55.27
N GLU A 134 21.83 -26.24 54.33
CA GLU A 134 21.57 -24.82 54.58
C GLU A 134 20.06 -24.53 54.59
N PRO A 135 19.61 -23.48 55.31
CA PRO A 135 18.21 -23.08 55.28
C PRO A 135 17.80 -22.61 53.87
N VAL A 136 16.68 -23.15 53.38
CA VAL A 136 16.15 -22.84 52.04
C VAL A 136 15.27 -21.59 52.11
N ASP A 137 15.57 -20.59 51.28
CA ASP A 137 14.68 -19.43 51.08
C ASP A 137 13.62 -19.77 50.01
N THR A 138 12.35 -19.76 50.41
CA THR A 138 11.19 -20.05 49.54
C THR A 138 10.54 -18.81 48.94
N SER A 139 11.15 -17.63 49.10
CA SER A 139 10.60 -16.35 48.60
C SER A 139 10.31 -16.33 47.09
N TYR A 140 10.95 -17.23 46.32
CA TYR A 140 10.79 -17.36 44.87
C TYR A 140 9.42 -17.91 44.43
N GLU A 141 8.61 -18.51 45.31
CA GLU A 141 7.26 -18.99 44.96
C GLU A 141 6.33 -17.86 44.49
N THR A 142 6.55 -16.64 45.00
CA THR A 142 5.79 -15.43 44.62
C THR A 142 5.84 -15.14 43.12
N TYR A 143 6.94 -15.51 42.44
CA TYR A 143 7.09 -15.33 41.00
C TYR A 143 6.09 -16.17 40.20
N LEU A 144 5.80 -17.40 40.65
CA LEU A 144 4.87 -18.31 39.95
C LEU A 144 3.45 -17.75 39.97
N THR A 145 3.02 -17.21 41.10
CA THR A 145 1.74 -16.54 41.23
C THR A 145 1.63 -15.35 40.27
N ALA A 146 2.67 -14.51 40.18
CA ALA A 146 2.68 -13.37 39.26
C ALA A 146 2.57 -13.81 37.79
N ILE A 147 3.28 -14.86 37.37
CA ILE A 147 3.24 -15.39 36.00
C ILE A 147 1.83 -15.84 35.61
N ASN A 148 1.12 -16.54 36.51
CA ASN A 148 -0.23 -17.04 36.25
C ASN A 148 -1.26 -15.91 35.99
N TYR A 149 -1.05 -14.73 36.55
CA TYR A 149 -1.91 -13.57 36.30
C TYR A 149 -1.47 -12.74 35.09
N ILE A 150 -0.16 -12.55 34.89
CA ILE A 150 0.36 -11.68 33.82
C ILE A 150 0.22 -12.35 32.45
N SER A 151 0.43 -13.67 32.36
CA SER A 151 0.36 -14.42 31.10
C SER A 151 -0.95 -14.22 30.34
N PRO A 152 -2.15 -14.51 30.91
CA PRO A 152 -3.41 -14.34 30.18
C PRO A 152 -3.67 -12.87 29.79
N VAL A 153 -3.26 -11.92 30.63
CA VAL A 153 -3.38 -10.48 30.33
C VAL A 153 -2.57 -10.12 29.10
N SER A 154 -1.35 -10.65 28.95
CA SER A 154 -0.52 -10.40 27.76
C SER A 154 -1.19 -10.90 26.47
N PHE A 155 -1.82 -12.07 26.49
CA PHE A 155 -2.57 -12.62 25.36
C PHE A 155 -3.79 -11.77 25.00
N ILE A 156 -4.56 -11.35 26.01
CA ILE A 156 -5.74 -10.50 25.79
C ILE A 156 -5.33 -9.17 25.14
N ILE A 157 -4.26 -8.54 25.63
CA ILE A 157 -3.77 -7.28 25.07
C ILE A 157 -3.29 -7.46 23.62
N HIS A 158 -2.62 -8.58 23.31
CA HIS A 158 -2.22 -8.87 21.94
C HIS A 158 -3.43 -9.08 21.01
N MET A 159 -4.48 -9.78 21.47
CA MET A 159 -5.73 -9.93 20.72
C MET A 159 -6.44 -8.60 20.50
N LEU A 160 -6.43 -7.70 21.50
CA LEU A 160 -6.94 -6.34 21.34
C LEU A 160 -6.13 -5.53 20.32
N CYS A 161 -4.80 -5.70 20.28
CA CYS A 161 -3.94 -5.07 19.27
C CYS A 161 -4.31 -5.53 17.86
N ILE A 162 -4.51 -6.83 17.65
CA ILE A 162 -4.94 -7.39 16.36
C ILE A 162 -6.33 -6.87 15.99
N GLY A 163 -7.28 -6.88 16.93
CA GLY A 163 -8.63 -6.38 16.72
C GLY A 163 -8.66 -4.89 16.37
N TYR A 164 -7.82 -4.09 17.02
CA TYR A 164 -7.69 -2.65 16.73
C TYR A 164 -7.12 -2.41 15.33
N LEU A 165 -6.06 -3.13 14.95
CA LEU A 165 -5.51 -3.07 13.58
C LEU A 165 -6.54 -3.50 12.52
N MET A 166 -7.31 -4.56 12.79
CA MET A 166 -8.40 -4.98 11.91
C MET A 166 -9.52 -3.94 11.82
N SER A 167 -9.87 -3.28 12.93
CA SER A 167 -10.86 -2.20 12.90
C SER A 167 -10.41 -1.00 12.06
N MET A 168 -9.10 -0.76 11.96
CA MET A 168 -8.55 0.28 11.08
C MET A 168 -8.56 -0.10 9.60
N ALA A 169 -8.62 -1.40 9.29
CA ALA A 169 -8.74 -1.89 7.92
C ALA A 169 -10.19 -1.85 7.40
N VAL A 170 -11.18 -1.68 8.28
CA VAL A 170 -12.60 -1.64 7.94
C VAL A 170 -13.08 -0.20 7.96
N GLU A 171 -13.35 0.37 6.79
CA GLU A 171 -14.02 1.67 6.68
C GLU A 171 -15.54 1.46 6.77
N PRO A 172 -16.27 2.31 7.52
CA PRO A 172 -17.71 2.15 7.73
C PRO A 172 -18.53 2.27 6.44
N ASP A 173 -18.03 3.05 5.48
CA ASP A 173 -18.72 3.34 4.22
C ASP A 173 -18.44 2.27 3.15
N GLY A 174 -17.65 1.24 3.47
CA GLY A 174 -17.17 0.25 2.49
C GLY A 174 -16.17 0.83 1.48
N SER A 175 -15.67 2.04 1.73
CA SER A 175 -14.63 2.68 0.94
C SER A 175 -13.27 1.99 1.12
N LEU A 176 -12.30 2.37 0.29
CA LEU A 176 -10.93 1.87 0.38
C LEU A 176 -10.31 2.29 1.72
N PRO A 177 -9.49 1.45 2.36
CA PRO A 177 -8.88 1.74 3.65
C PRO A 177 -7.82 2.86 3.53
N THR A 178 -8.28 4.10 3.59
CA THR A 178 -7.49 5.30 3.30
C THR A 178 -6.39 5.57 4.32
N LYS A 179 -6.54 5.03 5.54
CA LYS A 179 -5.52 5.10 6.59
C LYS A 179 -4.21 4.40 6.21
N PHE A 180 -4.21 3.54 5.19
CA PHE A 180 -3.00 2.88 4.70
C PHE A 180 -2.36 3.70 3.57
N SER A 181 -1.15 4.21 3.80
CA SER A 181 -0.41 5.00 2.81
C SER A 181 -0.19 4.24 1.49
N THR A 182 -0.09 2.90 1.56
CA THR A 182 0.09 2.03 0.40
C THR A 182 -1.14 1.99 -0.51
N VAL A 183 -2.32 2.31 0.02
CA VAL A 183 -3.60 2.34 -0.70
C VAL A 183 -3.79 3.69 -1.38
N ILE A 184 -3.44 4.79 -0.71
CA ILE A 184 -3.51 6.14 -1.29
C ILE A 184 -2.71 6.26 -2.59
N GLN A 185 -1.58 5.54 -2.70
CA GLN A 185 -0.77 5.56 -3.92
C GLN A 185 -1.47 4.96 -5.15
N ILE A 186 -2.45 4.07 -4.96
CA ILE A 186 -3.28 3.53 -6.05
C ILE A 186 -4.32 4.56 -6.49
N ASP A 187 -4.82 5.33 -5.54
CA ASP A 187 -5.94 6.24 -5.73
C ASP A 187 -5.60 7.53 -6.50
N VAL A 188 -4.31 7.81 -6.68
CA VAL A 188 -3.84 8.96 -7.49
C VAL A 188 -4.38 8.93 -8.95
N LEU A 189 -4.90 7.80 -9.42
CA LEU A 189 -5.42 7.63 -10.78
C LEU A 189 -6.94 7.79 -10.93
N GLY A 190 -7.74 7.81 -9.85
CA GLY A 190 -9.18 7.53 -9.93
C GLY A 190 -10.12 8.54 -9.26
N LEU A 191 -10.00 8.78 -7.96
CA LEU A 191 -11.09 9.39 -7.17
C LEU A 191 -11.20 10.93 -7.24
N ASN A 192 -10.20 11.65 -7.73
CA ASN A 192 -10.25 13.12 -7.81
C ASN A 192 -11.37 13.69 -8.69
N LYS A 193 -12.06 12.87 -9.49
CA LYS A 193 -13.11 13.37 -10.40
C LYS A 193 -14.41 13.68 -9.67
N GLU A 194 -14.79 12.91 -8.66
CA GLU A 194 -16.06 13.13 -7.93
C GLU A 194 -15.95 14.30 -6.95
N ASP A 195 -14.82 14.39 -6.24
CA ASP A 195 -14.51 15.53 -5.36
C ASP A 195 -14.35 16.84 -6.15
N GLN A 196 -13.78 16.79 -7.36
CA GLN A 196 -13.76 17.97 -8.26
C GLN A 196 -15.16 18.37 -8.69
N GLN A 197 -16.04 17.41 -9.01
CA GLN A 197 -17.42 17.71 -9.40
C GLN A 197 -18.26 18.26 -8.24
N GLN A 198 -18.07 17.77 -7.01
CA GLN A 198 -18.75 18.32 -5.84
C GLN A 198 -18.23 19.72 -5.49
N GLN A 199 -16.91 19.97 -5.59
CA GLN A 199 -16.37 21.32 -5.39
C GLN A 199 -16.80 22.31 -6.47
N GLU A 200 -16.93 21.87 -7.73
CA GLU A 200 -17.47 22.69 -8.81
C GLU A 200 -18.96 22.99 -8.60
N GLN A 201 -19.76 22.03 -8.11
CA GLN A 201 -21.17 22.26 -7.78
C GLN A 201 -21.39 23.16 -6.55
N GLU A 202 -20.55 23.04 -5.51
CA GLU A 202 -20.63 23.95 -4.35
C GLU A 202 -20.15 25.36 -4.68
N GLN A 203 -19.19 25.53 -5.59
CA GLN A 203 -18.73 26.86 -6.03
C GLN A 203 -19.77 27.62 -6.85
N ASP A 204 -20.66 26.93 -7.57
CA ASP A 204 -21.71 27.58 -8.36
C ASP A 204 -22.96 27.93 -7.53
N GLY A 205 -23.07 27.41 -6.29
CA GLY A 205 -24.27 27.52 -5.45
C GLY A 205 -24.28 28.59 -4.35
N GLY A 206 -23.15 29.22 -3.98
CA GLY A 206 -23.07 30.01 -2.74
C GLY A 206 -22.27 31.32 -2.83
N ARG A 207 -22.88 32.39 -3.33
CA ARG A 207 -22.21 33.68 -3.56
C ARG A 207 -22.07 34.62 -2.35
N ASP A 208 -22.62 34.31 -1.17
CA ASP A 208 -22.82 35.33 -0.12
C ASP A 208 -22.18 35.10 1.28
N VAL A 209 -21.37 34.05 1.51
CA VAL A 209 -20.78 33.77 2.86
C VAL A 209 -19.24 33.87 2.91
N ASP A 210 -18.63 34.49 1.91
CA ASP A 210 -17.37 34.00 1.35
C ASP A 210 -16.12 34.91 1.51
N GLU A 211 -16.02 35.71 2.57
CA GLU A 211 -14.81 36.55 2.77
C GLU A 211 -13.88 36.12 3.91
N ARG A 212 -14.38 35.48 4.99
CA ARG A 212 -13.52 35.17 6.16
C ARG A 212 -12.84 33.80 6.12
N ARG A 213 -13.42 32.81 5.43
CA ARG A 213 -12.86 31.44 5.31
C ARG A 213 -11.79 31.31 4.21
N LYS A 214 -11.76 32.22 3.23
CA LYS A 214 -10.83 32.20 2.08
C LYS A 214 -9.35 32.41 2.42
N SER A 215 -9.00 33.06 3.54
CA SER A 215 -7.60 33.42 3.80
C SER A 215 -6.73 32.28 4.35
N VAL A 216 -7.32 31.29 5.03
CA VAL A 216 -6.58 30.15 5.61
C VAL A 216 -6.61 28.92 4.70
N GLY A 217 -7.75 28.64 4.05
CA GLY A 217 -7.87 27.54 3.07
C GLY A 217 -7.00 27.75 1.83
N SER A 218 -6.97 28.96 1.28
CA SER A 218 -6.24 29.23 0.03
C SER A 218 -4.72 29.01 0.12
N LYS A 219 -4.13 29.15 1.31
CA LYS A 219 -2.70 28.84 1.51
C LYS A 219 -2.43 27.35 1.50
N LEU A 220 -3.28 26.54 2.13
CA LEU A 220 -3.11 25.08 2.16
C LEU A 220 -3.36 24.48 0.78
N ASP A 221 -4.39 24.97 0.07
CA ASP A 221 -4.73 24.50 -1.28
C ASP A 221 -3.66 24.89 -2.32
N ALA A 222 -3.05 26.08 -2.17
CA ALA A 222 -1.95 26.48 -3.03
C ALA A 222 -0.70 25.58 -2.86
N VAL A 223 -0.44 25.11 -1.64
CA VAL A 223 0.67 24.17 -1.37
C VAL A 223 0.34 22.79 -1.94
N ARG A 224 -0.89 22.30 -1.75
CA ARG A 224 -1.35 21.00 -2.28
C ARG A 224 -1.37 20.96 -3.81
N ARG A 225 -1.78 22.04 -4.47
CA ARG A 225 -1.73 22.18 -5.94
C ARG A 225 -0.29 22.22 -6.46
N LYS A 226 0.63 22.90 -5.77
CA LYS A 226 2.05 22.91 -6.16
C LYS A 226 2.70 21.53 -6.00
N SER A 227 2.37 20.76 -4.97
CA SER A 227 2.90 19.40 -4.81
C SER A 227 2.32 18.43 -5.84
N ALA A 228 1.02 18.52 -6.13
CA ALA A 228 0.37 17.69 -7.16
C ALA A 228 0.94 17.96 -8.56
N ALA A 229 1.08 19.22 -8.96
CA ALA A 229 1.65 19.58 -10.27
C ALA A 229 3.11 19.14 -10.43
N LYS A 230 3.88 19.08 -9.33
CA LYS A 230 5.26 18.58 -9.35
C LYS A 230 5.31 17.06 -9.50
N LEU A 231 4.38 16.34 -8.87
CA LEU A 231 4.24 14.89 -8.98
C LEU A 231 3.78 14.48 -10.39
N GLU A 232 2.81 15.21 -10.96
CA GLU A 232 2.27 14.96 -12.31
C GLU A 232 3.33 15.16 -13.40
N ARG A 233 4.19 16.18 -13.27
CA ARG A 233 5.36 16.37 -14.16
C ARG A 233 6.36 15.22 -14.05
N ALA A 234 6.67 14.78 -12.84
CA ALA A 234 7.56 13.65 -12.65
C ALA A 234 6.99 12.34 -13.23
N ALA A 235 5.69 12.11 -13.10
CA ALA A 235 5.02 10.94 -13.67
C ALA A 235 4.94 10.98 -15.21
N THR A 236 4.71 12.16 -15.80
CA THR A 236 4.65 12.32 -17.27
C THR A 236 6.02 12.21 -17.94
N ASP A 237 7.11 12.52 -17.24
CA ASP A 237 8.48 12.33 -17.74
C ASP A 237 8.95 10.86 -17.65
N LEU A 238 8.36 10.04 -16.78
CA LEU A 238 8.77 8.64 -16.56
C LEU A 238 8.03 7.61 -17.43
N ILE A 239 6.88 7.96 -17.99
CA ILE A 239 6.12 7.04 -18.85
C ILE A 239 6.50 7.32 -20.32
N PRO A 240 7.19 6.40 -21.02
CA PRO A 240 7.41 6.54 -22.45
C PRO A 240 6.06 6.57 -23.16
N GLN A 241 5.66 7.76 -23.63
CA GLN A 241 4.39 7.93 -24.33
C GLN A 241 4.40 7.04 -25.58
N ALA A 242 3.48 6.09 -25.61
CA ALA A 242 3.23 5.26 -26.77
C ALA A 242 3.04 6.15 -28.01
N PRO A 243 3.58 5.77 -29.18
CA PRO A 243 3.56 6.60 -30.39
C PRO A 243 2.15 7.05 -30.80
N MET A 244 1.13 6.25 -30.48
CA MET A 244 -0.28 6.62 -30.71
C MET A 244 -0.76 7.81 -29.87
N VAL A 245 -0.29 7.96 -28.63
CA VAL A 245 -0.66 9.10 -27.77
C VAL A 245 -0.05 10.40 -28.29
N LYS A 246 1.20 10.33 -28.78
CA LYS A 246 1.85 11.48 -29.46
C LYS A 246 1.09 11.88 -30.73
N HIS A 247 0.59 10.90 -31.49
CA HIS A 247 -0.19 11.18 -32.70
C HIS A 247 -1.57 11.78 -32.37
N ALA A 248 -2.27 11.27 -31.36
CA ALA A 248 -3.54 11.85 -30.92
C ALA A 248 -3.36 13.29 -30.40
N GLN A 249 -2.29 13.55 -29.65
CA GLN A 249 -1.96 14.90 -29.18
C GLN A 249 -1.59 15.85 -30.33
N SER A 250 -0.90 15.38 -31.37
CA SER A 250 -0.57 16.20 -32.54
C SER A 250 -1.82 16.57 -33.35
N ILE A 251 -2.77 15.64 -33.50
CA ILE A 251 -4.06 15.89 -34.15
C ILE A 251 -4.87 16.92 -33.35
N ARG A 252 -4.87 16.82 -32.02
CA ARG A 252 -5.58 17.77 -31.14
C ARG A 252 -4.97 19.18 -31.21
N LYS A 253 -3.63 19.29 -31.21
CA LYS A 253 -2.92 20.56 -31.42
C LYS A 253 -3.21 21.16 -32.80
N GLN A 254 -3.25 20.35 -33.86
CA GLN A 254 -3.62 20.82 -35.20
C GLN A 254 -5.08 21.30 -35.27
N LYS A 255 -6.03 20.61 -34.63
CA LYS A 255 -7.44 21.06 -34.57
C LYS A 255 -7.60 22.37 -33.80
N SER A 256 -6.92 22.53 -32.66
CA SER A 256 -6.93 23.78 -31.89
C SER A 256 -6.32 24.95 -32.68
N SER A 257 -5.24 24.70 -33.41
CA SER A 257 -4.63 25.72 -34.29
C SER A 257 -5.55 26.14 -35.44
N ARG A 258 -6.33 25.21 -36.01
CA ARG A 258 -7.30 25.54 -37.07
C ARG A 258 -8.47 26.37 -36.54
N HIS A 259 -8.97 26.06 -35.35
CA HIS A 259 -10.09 26.80 -34.76
C HIS A 259 -9.74 28.27 -34.44
N ASN A 260 -8.47 28.55 -34.13
CA ASN A 260 -7.98 29.93 -33.97
C ASN A 260 -7.82 30.66 -35.32
N LEU A 261 -7.43 29.97 -36.39
CA LEU A 261 -7.34 30.57 -37.73
C LEU A 261 -8.71 30.92 -38.31
N ASP A 262 -9.73 30.10 -38.07
CA ASP A 262 -11.09 30.36 -38.53
C ASP A 262 -11.75 31.52 -37.75
N SER A 263 -11.34 31.74 -36.49
CA SER A 263 -11.80 32.90 -35.71
C SER A 263 -11.24 34.24 -36.19
N PHE A 264 -10.10 34.24 -36.89
CA PHE A 264 -9.49 35.44 -37.48
C PHE A 264 -10.00 35.75 -38.89
N ALA A 265 -10.65 34.78 -39.57
CA ALA A 265 -11.15 34.96 -40.94
C ALA A 265 -12.57 35.56 -41.02
N SER A 266 -13.24 35.80 -39.88
CA SER A 266 -14.61 36.34 -39.85
C SER A 266 -14.69 37.87 -39.74
N GLU A 267 -13.58 38.58 -39.57
CA GLU A 267 -13.54 40.04 -39.52
C GLU A 267 -12.60 40.59 -40.59
N GLY A 268 -13.13 40.83 -41.79
CA GLY A 268 -12.56 41.83 -42.69
C GLY A 268 -12.21 41.37 -44.09
N SER A 269 -12.96 41.96 -45.04
CA SER A 269 -12.42 42.63 -46.22
C SER A 269 -12.19 41.82 -47.49
N GLN A 270 -12.80 42.37 -48.55
CA GLN A 270 -12.49 42.19 -49.95
C GLN A 270 -10.98 42.30 -50.21
N VAL A 271 -10.46 41.52 -51.17
CA VAL A 271 -9.63 41.96 -52.32
C VAL A 271 -8.83 40.79 -52.92
N SER A 272 -8.90 40.73 -54.25
CA SER A 272 -8.04 40.13 -55.28
C SER A 272 -7.65 38.65 -55.23
N ASP A 273 -8.09 37.97 -56.28
CA ASP A 273 -7.40 36.90 -57.00
C ASP A 273 -5.87 37.05 -57.00
N GLU A 274 -5.16 36.04 -56.48
CA GLU A 274 -3.93 35.60 -57.13
C GLU A 274 -3.62 34.12 -56.84
N SER A 275 -3.21 33.44 -57.90
CA SER A 275 -3.05 32.00 -58.01
C SER A 275 -1.80 31.49 -57.28
N ALA A 276 -1.96 30.57 -56.33
CA ALA A 276 -0.85 29.81 -55.76
C ALA A 276 -1.12 28.30 -55.78
N LYS A 277 -0.53 27.63 -56.77
CA LYS A 277 -0.42 26.17 -56.86
C LYS A 277 0.40 25.64 -55.67
N ILE A 278 -0.25 24.95 -54.74
CA ILE A 278 0.41 24.17 -53.70
C ILE A 278 0.53 22.71 -54.18
N SER A 279 1.77 22.30 -54.44
CA SER A 279 2.16 20.93 -54.76
C SER A 279 1.95 20.01 -53.56
N ARG A 280 1.07 19.02 -53.70
CA ARG A 280 0.87 17.92 -52.75
C ARG A 280 2.07 16.95 -52.85
N GLN A 281 3.00 17.01 -51.89
CA GLN A 281 3.95 15.92 -51.68
C GLN A 281 3.23 14.74 -51.01
N LYS A 282 3.05 13.65 -51.77
CA LYS A 282 2.68 12.33 -51.26
C LYS A 282 3.90 11.71 -50.59
N THR A 283 3.95 11.73 -49.26
CA THR A 283 4.89 10.92 -48.48
C THR A 283 4.29 9.53 -48.28
N THR A 284 4.66 8.59 -49.14
CA THR A 284 4.45 7.16 -48.92
C THR A 284 5.55 6.64 -48.01
N LEU A 285 5.21 6.24 -46.79
CA LEU A 285 6.09 5.49 -45.88
C LEU A 285 5.93 3.98 -46.15
N PRO A 286 7.03 3.21 -46.22
CA PRO A 286 6.97 1.76 -46.32
C PRO A 286 6.76 1.15 -44.93
N LEU A 287 5.63 0.48 -44.72
CA LEU A 287 5.42 -0.41 -43.58
C LEU A 287 6.06 -1.76 -43.89
N HIS A 288 7.31 -1.95 -43.48
CA HIS A 288 7.92 -3.27 -43.35
C HIS A 288 7.66 -3.73 -41.90
N TYR A 289 6.61 -4.54 -41.71
CA TYR A 289 6.33 -5.21 -40.45
C TYR A 289 6.95 -6.60 -40.53
N THR A 290 8.03 -6.85 -39.78
CA THR A 290 8.62 -8.18 -39.65
C THR A 290 8.02 -8.88 -38.44
N GLU A 291 7.17 -9.87 -38.70
CA GLU A 291 6.76 -10.92 -37.75
C GLU A 291 7.96 -11.78 -37.36
N GLN A 292 8.78 -11.35 -36.39
CA GLN A 292 9.79 -12.23 -35.80
C GLN A 292 10.02 -11.91 -34.32
N THR A 293 9.00 -12.08 -33.48
CA THR A 293 9.18 -12.36 -32.04
C THR A 293 7.91 -12.99 -31.47
N HIS A 294 7.55 -14.17 -31.98
CA HIS A 294 6.63 -15.07 -31.28
C HIS A 294 7.14 -16.49 -31.49
N GLN A 295 8.11 -16.90 -30.68
CA GLN A 295 8.32 -18.31 -30.36
C GLN A 295 9.34 -18.44 -29.23
N ARG A 296 9.03 -19.38 -28.32
CA ARG A 296 9.91 -20.00 -27.32
C ARG A 296 9.84 -19.45 -25.90
N ILE A 297 8.69 -19.68 -25.26
CA ILE A 297 8.66 -20.11 -23.86
C ILE A 297 8.15 -21.55 -23.89
N THR A 298 9.07 -22.50 -24.02
CA THR A 298 8.84 -23.92 -23.75
C THR A 298 8.92 -24.12 -22.25
N TYR A 299 7.85 -24.66 -21.65
CA TYR A 299 7.88 -25.23 -20.31
C TYR A 299 8.91 -26.36 -20.29
N GLY A 300 9.90 -26.25 -19.40
CA GLY A 300 10.80 -27.33 -19.08
C GLY A 300 10.11 -28.27 -18.11
N ASP A 301 9.88 -29.50 -18.53
CA ASP A 301 9.61 -30.62 -17.65
C ASP A 301 10.91 -30.97 -16.91
N ASP A 302 11.07 -30.48 -15.69
CA ASP A 302 12.12 -30.95 -14.78
C ASP A 302 11.65 -32.25 -14.11
N GLU A 303 11.83 -33.35 -14.83
CA GLU A 303 12.02 -34.66 -14.23
C GLU A 303 13.31 -34.68 -13.39
N GLY A 304 13.18 -34.98 -12.10
CA GLY A 304 14.23 -35.72 -11.39
C GLY A 304 15.07 -34.96 -10.36
N SER A 305 14.46 -34.47 -9.29
CA SER A 305 15.17 -34.27 -8.01
C SER A 305 15.01 -35.49 -7.11
N ARG A 306 16.01 -36.37 -7.14
CA ARG A 306 16.19 -37.47 -6.19
C ARG A 306 16.28 -36.92 -4.76
N VAL A 307 15.37 -37.34 -3.89
CA VAL A 307 15.44 -37.12 -2.44
C VAL A 307 16.51 -38.06 -1.86
N PRO A 308 17.55 -37.57 -1.15
CA PRO A 308 18.41 -38.43 -0.37
C PRO A 308 17.66 -38.92 0.87
N ARG A 309 17.38 -40.22 0.91
CA ARG A 309 17.04 -40.97 2.11
C ARG A 309 18.31 -41.14 2.95
N GLY A 310 18.30 -40.61 4.17
CA GLY A 310 19.34 -40.98 5.15
C GLY A 310 19.41 -40.02 6.33
N LEU A 311 18.65 -40.31 7.38
CA LEU A 311 19.05 -40.12 8.79
C LEU A 311 17.91 -40.63 9.68
N THR A 312 17.80 -41.95 9.77
CA THR A 312 17.23 -42.61 10.94
C THR A 312 18.25 -42.48 12.05
N GLN A 313 17.96 -41.60 13.01
CA GLN A 313 18.69 -41.54 14.27
C GLN A 313 18.08 -42.59 15.20
N ASP A 314 18.80 -43.69 15.40
CA ASP A 314 18.51 -44.67 16.43
C ASP A 314 18.60 -43.98 17.80
N ILE A 315 17.46 -43.90 18.50
CA ILE A 315 17.40 -43.61 19.92
C ILE A 315 17.37 -44.96 20.62
N ASN A 316 18.54 -45.38 21.13
CA ASN A 316 18.68 -46.39 22.16
C ASN A 316 19.40 -45.73 23.34
N GLU A 317 18.96 -46.13 24.54
CA GLU A 317 19.35 -45.72 25.90
C GLU A 317 18.58 -44.53 26.51
#